data_AF-A0A9E3XH70-F1
#
_entry.id   AF-A0A9E3XH70-F1
#
_cell.length_a   1.000
_cell.length_b   1.000
_cell.length_c   1.000
_cell.angle_alpha   90.00
_cell.angle_beta   90.00
_cell.angle_gamma   90.00
#
_symmetry.space_group_name_H-M   'P 1'
#
loop_
_entity.id
_entity.type
_entity.pdbx_description
1 polymer ?
#
loop_
_entity_poly.entity_id
_entity_poly.type
_entity_poly.pdbx_seq_one_letter_code
_entity_poly.pdbx_strand_id
1 'polypeptide(L)'
;MKKYTQLLLLLPALLLPAVTGHAQSKVETKDGHSKVRKQVTEKGTAARTTLPVASAVAADGEMEIGAGSDRQNDGAIESGNGSGPVSLVIGSGDTLAVDGNMEIVVSGDWQNNGVFKSGSGMVNLTGSGTQAVGNPAGESFNHLTVNKPAGAVQLNGGISVSGTLTLSSGDLDLNGNIADLGTSGTLAESAAGRVKGASGDIRATRDLNAPSALNVAGLGAELSSSANLGATEIRRGHAPQSGNSHTGIERYYDIIPANNTGLDATLKFNYL
;
A
#
# COMPACT_ATOMS: atom_id res chain seq x y z
N MET A 1 -48.45 -6.59 -65.91
CA MET A 1 -47.18 -5.98 -65.45
C MET A 1 -47.42 -4.50 -65.20
N LYS A 2 -47.71 -4.12 -63.95
CA LYS A 2 -48.04 -2.74 -63.56
C LYS A 2 -46.72 -1.99 -63.27
N LYS A 3 -46.40 -1.00 -64.09
CA LYS A 3 -45.28 -0.05 -63.86
C LYS A 3 -45.83 1.13 -63.05
N TYR A 4 -45.33 1.32 -61.83
CA TYR A 4 -45.59 2.50 -61.02
C TYR A 4 -44.50 3.54 -61.31
N THR A 5 -44.86 4.61 -62.01
CA THR A 5 -44.00 5.78 -62.20
C THR A 5 -44.24 6.72 -61.03
N GLN A 6 -43.24 6.88 -60.16
CA GLN A 6 -43.27 7.82 -59.04
C GLN A 6 -43.28 9.27 -59.57
N LEU A 7 -44.28 10.02 -59.12
CA LEU A 7 -44.43 11.46 -59.31
C LEU A 7 -43.55 12.19 -58.28
N LEU A 8 -42.42 12.73 -58.73
CA LEU A 8 -41.51 13.52 -57.91
C LEU A 8 -42.02 14.97 -57.85
N LEU A 9 -42.72 15.34 -56.76
CA LEU A 9 -43.08 16.74 -56.49
C LEU A 9 -41.83 17.50 -56.05
N LEU A 10 -41.43 18.52 -56.83
CA LEU A 10 -40.45 19.52 -56.42
C LEU A 10 -41.03 20.39 -55.29
N LEU A 11 -40.36 20.39 -54.14
CA LEU A 11 -40.53 21.42 -53.12
C LEU A 11 -39.54 22.56 -53.38
N PRO A 12 -39.95 23.84 -53.24
CA PRO A 12 -39.12 24.99 -53.55
C PRO A 12 -38.01 25.18 -52.51
N ALA A 13 -36.81 25.50 -53.00
CA ALA A 13 -35.67 25.91 -52.19
C ALA A 13 -36.01 27.24 -51.48
N LEU A 14 -36.22 27.18 -50.16
CA LEU A 14 -36.37 28.38 -49.34
C LEU A 14 -34.97 28.96 -49.09
N LEU A 15 -34.64 30.05 -49.80
CA LEU A 15 -33.49 30.90 -49.52
C LEU A 15 -33.58 31.40 -48.07
N LEU A 16 -32.64 31.00 -47.22
CA LEU A 16 -32.38 31.70 -45.97
C LEU A 16 -31.68 33.03 -46.28
N PRO A 17 -32.12 34.16 -45.70
CA PRO A 17 -31.45 35.43 -45.90
C PRO A 17 -30.04 35.38 -45.30
N ALA A 18 -29.04 35.85 -46.06
CA ALA A 18 -27.72 36.17 -45.53
C ALA A 18 -27.86 37.31 -44.52
N VAL A 19 -27.88 36.99 -43.22
CA VAL A 19 -27.69 38.01 -42.18
C VAL A 19 -26.26 38.52 -42.30
N THR A 20 -26.15 39.68 -42.95
CA THR A 20 -24.91 40.45 -43.05
C THR A 20 -24.74 41.20 -41.73
N GLY A 21 -24.29 40.49 -40.70
CA GLY A 21 -23.92 41.07 -39.42
C GLY A 21 -22.60 41.83 -39.56
N HIS A 22 -22.67 43.13 -39.83
CA HIS A 22 -21.53 44.03 -39.75
C HIS A 22 -21.05 44.07 -38.29
N ALA A 23 -19.84 43.59 -38.03
CA ALA A 23 -19.19 43.81 -36.74
C ALA A 23 -18.76 45.28 -36.66
N GLN A 24 -19.57 46.13 -36.00
CA GLN A 24 -19.07 47.42 -35.54
C GLN A 24 -18.24 47.19 -34.27
N SER A 25 -16.92 47.22 -34.42
CA SER A 25 -16.00 47.28 -33.29
C SER A 25 -15.98 48.72 -32.77
N LYS A 26 -16.66 49.00 -31.65
CA LYS A 26 -16.35 50.19 -30.86
C LYS A 26 -15.16 49.84 -29.98
N VAL A 27 -13.98 50.32 -30.38
CA VAL A 27 -12.76 50.24 -29.58
C VAL A 27 -12.74 51.44 -28.65
N GLU A 28 -13.08 51.25 -27.37
CA GLU A 28 -12.67 52.19 -26.32
C GLU A 28 -11.37 51.65 -25.71
N THR A 29 -10.26 52.31 -26.00
CA THR A 29 -9.00 52.05 -25.30
C THR A 29 -8.96 52.94 -24.07
N LYS A 30 -8.99 52.32 -22.90
CA LYS A 30 -8.31 52.85 -21.73
C LYS A 30 -7.29 51.80 -21.34
N ASP A 31 -6.03 52.18 -21.42
CA ASP A 31 -4.87 51.42 -20.96
C ASP A 31 -4.47 50.20 -21.82
N GLY A 32 -3.90 50.48 -23.00
CA GLY A 32 -2.63 49.88 -23.46
C GLY A 32 -2.45 48.37 -23.63
N HIS A 33 -3.42 47.49 -23.32
CA HIS A 33 -3.23 46.05 -23.39
C HIS A 33 -4.42 45.36 -24.09
N SER A 34 -4.27 45.11 -25.39
CA SER A 34 -5.21 44.30 -26.18
C SER A 34 -5.13 42.83 -25.77
N LYS A 35 -6.11 42.31 -25.02
CA LYS A 35 -6.27 40.86 -24.79
C LYS A 35 -7.23 40.29 -25.84
N VAL A 36 -6.67 39.71 -26.90
CA VAL A 36 -7.42 38.88 -27.86
C VAL A 36 -7.84 37.60 -27.15
N ARG A 37 -9.10 37.50 -26.71
CA ARG A 37 -9.65 36.24 -26.21
C ARG A 37 -10.01 35.37 -27.43
N LYS A 38 -9.12 34.45 -27.84
CA LYS A 38 -9.51 33.35 -28.73
C LYS A 38 -10.44 32.44 -27.96
N GLN A 39 -11.74 32.55 -28.18
CA GLN A 39 -12.71 31.54 -27.78
C GLN A 39 -12.52 30.34 -28.72
N VAL A 40 -11.88 29.28 -28.25
CA VAL A 40 -11.89 27.98 -28.94
C VAL A 40 -13.08 27.20 -28.41
N THR A 41 -14.09 27.04 -29.27
CA THR A 41 -15.21 26.13 -29.03
C THR A 41 -14.72 24.72 -29.35
N GLU A 42 -14.30 23.96 -28.35
CA GLU A 42 -13.94 22.56 -28.56
C GLU A 42 -15.21 21.69 -28.55
N LYS A 43 -15.62 21.31 -29.76
CA LYS A 43 -16.57 20.22 -30.00
C LYS A 43 -15.73 19.06 -30.55
N GLY A 44 -15.32 18.10 -29.73
CA GLY A 44 -14.58 16.96 -30.23
C GLY A 44 -13.96 16.04 -29.19
N THR A 45 -14.31 14.76 -29.31
CA THR A 45 -13.82 13.57 -28.60
C THR A 45 -12.29 13.43 -28.49
N ALA A 46 -11.83 13.20 -27.25
CA ALA A 46 -10.61 12.52 -26.79
C ALA A 46 -9.26 12.69 -27.56
N ALA A 47 -8.33 13.39 -26.90
CA ALA A 47 -6.91 13.00 -26.85
C ALA A 47 -6.32 13.43 -25.49
N ARG A 48 -6.14 12.48 -24.56
CA ARG A 48 -5.49 12.72 -23.26
C ARG A 48 -3.99 12.80 -23.47
N THR A 49 -3.43 14.00 -23.40
CA THR A 49 -1.98 14.23 -23.32
C THR A 49 -1.54 14.08 -21.87
N THR A 50 -0.75 13.06 -21.56
CA THR A 50 -0.01 12.94 -20.30
C THR A 50 1.13 13.96 -20.30
N LEU A 51 1.16 14.86 -19.30
CA LEU A 51 2.30 15.75 -19.07
C LEU A 51 3.14 15.17 -17.91
N PRO A 52 4.47 14.98 -18.08
CA PRO A 52 5.35 14.66 -16.96
C PRO A 52 5.51 15.87 -16.03
N VAL A 53 5.64 15.62 -14.74
CA VAL A 53 5.78 16.65 -13.71
C VAL A 53 7.16 17.32 -13.81
N ALA A 54 7.26 18.41 -14.57
CA ALA A 54 8.26 19.46 -14.36
C ALA A 54 7.86 20.73 -15.13
N SER A 55 7.85 21.86 -14.41
CA SER A 55 7.66 23.25 -14.87
C SER A 55 6.22 23.71 -15.16
N ALA A 56 5.58 24.21 -14.11
CA ALA A 56 4.62 25.31 -14.22
C ALA A 56 4.78 26.26 -13.02
N VAL A 57 5.74 27.19 -13.12
CA VAL A 57 5.81 28.38 -12.26
C VAL A 57 5.33 29.55 -13.12
N ALA A 58 4.23 30.20 -12.74
CA ALA A 58 3.80 31.46 -13.35
C ALA A 58 4.73 32.61 -12.89
N ALA A 59 4.98 33.57 -13.78
CA ALA A 59 6.00 34.61 -13.63
C ALA A 59 5.62 35.77 -12.67
N ASP A 60 4.56 35.63 -11.89
CA ASP A 60 4.03 36.67 -11.01
C ASP A 60 3.46 36.07 -9.71
N GLY A 61 4.24 35.22 -9.03
CA GLY A 61 4.36 35.22 -7.57
C GLY A 61 3.12 35.05 -6.66
N GLU A 62 1.90 34.82 -7.16
CA GLU A 62 0.72 34.63 -6.32
C GLU A 62 -0.15 33.45 -6.79
N MET A 63 -0.38 32.51 -5.87
CA MET A 63 -1.33 31.42 -6.03
C MET A 63 -2.73 31.92 -5.70
N GLU A 64 -3.48 32.38 -6.71
CA GLU A 64 -4.89 32.70 -6.53
C GLU A 64 -5.73 31.41 -6.56
N ILE A 65 -6.14 30.90 -5.40
CA ILE A 65 -7.18 29.87 -5.30
C ILE A 65 -8.53 30.57 -5.17
N GLY A 66 -8.99 31.17 -6.28
CA GLY A 66 -10.26 31.89 -6.36
C GLY A 66 -11.45 30.97 -6.06
N ALA A 67 -12.27 31.38 -5.09
CA ALA A 67 -13.56 30.78 -4.79
C ALA A 67 -14.51 30.97 -5.99
N GLY A 68 -14.85 29.88 -6.67
CA GLY A 68 -15.82 29.92 -7.75
C GLY A 68 -15.83 28.68 -8.63
N SER A 69 -16.77 27.79 -8.30
CA SER A 69 -17.24 26.65 -9.11
C SER A 69 -16.33 25.41 -9.14
N ASP A 70 -16.78 24.41 -8.37
CA ASP A 70 -16.64 22.98 -8.65
C ASP A 70 -15.27 22.33 -8.41
N ARG A 71 -14.75 22.50 -7.19
CA ARG A 71 -13.98 21.42 -6.57
C ARG A 71 -14.92 20.68 -5.62
N GLN A 72 -15.54 19.64 -6.15
CA GLN A 72 -16.05 18.51 -5.39
C GLN A 72 -14.93 17.97 -4.49
N ASN A 73 -14.79 18.59 -3.31
CA ASN A 73 -14.20 18.00 -2.12
C ASN A 73 -15.33 17.30 -1.36
N ASP A 74 -15.96 16.34 -2.03
CA ASP A 74 -16.99 15.43 -1.55
C ASP A 74 -16.70 14.01 -2.06
N GLY A 75 -15.47 13.53 -1.91
CA GLY A 75 -15.11 12.18 -2.31
C GLY A 75 -13.68 11.85 -1.92
N ALA A 76 -13.46 10.61 -1.53
CA ALA A 76 -12.15 10.06 -1.19
C ALA A 76 -11.07 10.45 -2.22
N ILE A 77 -9.80 10.39 -1.82
CA ILE A 77 -8.70 10.20 -2.78
C ILE A 77 -8.95 8.85 -3.43
N GLU A 78 -9.79 8.81 -4.46
CA GLU A 78 -9.94 7.64 -5.31
C GLU A 78 -8.71 7.61 -6.21
N SER A 79 -7.83 6.64 -5.93
CA SER A 79 -6.80 6.23 -6.87
C SER A 79 -7.48 6.00 -8.23
N GLY A 80 -7.02 6.72 -9.24
CA GLY A 80 -7.73 6.87 -10.51
C GLY A 80 -8.25 5.56 -11.10
N ASN A 81 -9.36 5.69 -11.82
CA ASN A 81 -10.04 4.68 -12.62
C ASN A 81 -9.10 3.91 -13.59
N GLY A 82 -8.38 2.92 -13.06
CA GLY A 82 -7.52 1.97 -13.76
C GLY A 82 -7.59 0.64 -13.02
N SER A 83 -8.07 -0.40 -13.70
CA SER A 83 -8.49 -1.70 -13.15
C SER A 83 -7.34 -2.59 -12.61
N GLY A 84 -6.38 -2.03 -11.87
CA GLY A 84 -5.21 -2.74 -11.39
C GLY A 84 -4.77 -2.32 -9.99
N PRO A 85 -3.88 -3.12 -9.37
CA PRO A 85 -3.31 -2.80 -8.07
C PRO A 85 -2.54 -1.48 -8.09
N VAL A 86 -2.64 -0.69 -7.02
CA VAL A 86 -2.00 0.62 -6.88
C VAL A 86 -0.92 0.55 -5.82
N SER A 87 0.33 0.71 -6.23
CA SER A 87 1.48 0.72 -5.33
C SER A 87 1.57 2.03 -4.55
N LEU A 88 2.00 1.94 -3.30
CA LEU A 88 2.38 3.10 -2.49
C LEU A 88 3.89 3.29 -2.59
N VAL A 89 4.31 4.50 -2.97
CA VAL A 89 5.72 4.86 -3.11
C VAL A 89 6.03 6.06 -2.22
N ILE A 90 6.99 5.91 -1.30
CA ILE A 90 7.61 7.01 -0.57
C ILE A 90 8.95 7.28 -1.25
N GLY A 91 9.09 8.43 -1.91
CA GLY A 91 10.29 8.79 -2.65
C GLY A 91 11.47 9.11 -1.75
N SER A 92 12.67 9.08 -2.31
CA SER A 92 13.88 9.52 -1.61
C SER A 92 13.75 10.98 -1.21
N GLY A 93 13.92 11.27 0.08
CA GLY A 93 13.75 12.61 0.67
C GLY A 93 12.32 12.93 1.11
N ASP A 94 11.35 12.08 0.77
CA ASP A 94 9.96 12.25 1.23
C ASP A 94 9.77 11.66 2.63
N THR A 95 8.77 12.18 3.34
CA THR A 95 8.29 11.61 4.60
C THR A 95 6.79 11.37 4.51
N LEU A 96 6.37 10.13 4.72
CA LEU A 96 4.97 9.80 5.00
C LEU A 96 4.81 9.61 6.50
N ALA A 97 4.02 10.48 7.14
CA ALA A 97 3.73 10.38 8.56
C ALA A 97 2.25 10.03 8.79
N VAL A 98 2.02 9.11 9.72
CA VAL A 98 0.68 8.66 10.12
C VAL A 98 0.37 9.21 11.49
N ASP A 99 -0.69 10.02 11.58
CA ASP A 99 -1.18 10.56 12.83
C ASP A 99 -2.29 9.65 13.38
N GLY A 100 -2.20 9.30 14.67
CA GLY A 100 -3.20 8.46 15.33
C GLY A 100 -3.27 7.03 14.78
N ASN A 101 -4.48 6.47 14.75
CA ASN A 101 -4.76 5.06 14.43
C ASN A 101 -5.23 4.87 12.97
N MET A 102 -4.82 5.74 12.05
CA MET A 102 -5.21 5.69 10.65
C MET A 102 -4.77 4.38 9.97
N GLU A 103 -5.62 3.87 9.07
CA GLU A 103 -5.33 2.73 8.21
C GLU A 103 -4.87 3.20 6.83
N ILE A 104 -3.75 2.64 6.35
CA ILE A 104 -3.28 2.78 4.98
C ILE A 104 -3.54 1.46 4.26
N VAL A 105 -4.43 1.49 3.26
CA VAL A 105 -4.73 0.32 2.42
C VAL A 105 -3.91 0.38 1.15
N VAL A 106 -3.15 -0.68 0.85
CA VAL A 106 -2.33 -0.77 -0.36
C VAL A 106 -2.69 -2.02 -1.14
N SER A 107 -3.09 -1.84 -2.39
CA SER A 107 -3.46 -2.93 -3.30
C SER A 107 -2.32 -3.36 -4.23
N GLY A 108 -1.32 -2.51 -4.45
CA GLY A 108 -0.05 -2.82 -5.13
C GLY A 108 1.14 -2.89 -4.17
N ASP A 109 2.36 -2.70 -4.65
CA ASP A 109 3.55 -2.84 -3.80
C ASP A 109 3.66 -1.72 -2.76
N TRP A 110 4.27 -2.03 -1.61
CA TRP A 110 4.78 -1.04 -0.67
C TRP A 110 6.24 -0.77 -1.00
N GLN A 111 6.57 0.43 -1.45
CA GLN A 111 7.93 0.83 -1.81
C GLN A 111 8.33 2.08 -1.03
N ASN A 112 9.20 1.91 -0.03
CA ASN A 112 9.71 3.01 0.76
C ASN A 112 11.20 3.23 0.47
N ASN A 113 11.48 4.34 -0.21
CA ASN A 113 12.82 4.85 -0.45
C ASN A 113 13.09 6.14 0.36
N GLY A 114 12.15 6.56 1.20
CA GLY A 114 12.22 7.75 2.05
C GLY A 114 12.06 7.42 3.53
N VAL A 115 11.21 8.18 4.22
CA VAL A 115 10.93 7.96 5.65
C VAL A 115 9.44 7.65 5.85
N PHE A 116 9.15 6.53 6.49
CA PHE A 116 7.81 6.24 7.00
C PHE A 116 7.78 6.41 8.51
N LYS A 117 6.89 7.28 9.00
CA LYS A 117 6.61 7.44 10.42
C LYS A 117 5.25 6.80 10.69
N SER A 118 5.27 5.55 11.10
CA SER A 118 4.07 4.71 11.26
C SER A 118 3.09 5.17 12.34
N GLY A 119 3.54 6.00 13.29
CA GLY A 119 2.71 6.48 14.40
C GLY A 119 2.08 5.31 15.15
N SER A 120 0.77 5.38 15.39
CA SER A 120 -0.02 4.26 15.92
C SER A 120 -0.89 3.59 14.84
N GLY A 121 -0.65 3.88 13.57
CA GLY A 121 -1.50 3.42 12.47
C GLY A 121 -1.30 1.97 12.07
N MET A 122 -2.08 1.55 11.08
CA MET A 122 -2.05 0.22 10.48
C MET A 122 -1.80 0.33 8.97
N VAL A 123 -0.97 -0.56 8.45
CA VAL A 123 -0.86 -0.81 7.01
C VAL A 123 -1.59 -2.11 6.68
N ASN A 124 -2.46 -2.09 5.68
CA ASN A 124 -3.25 -3.24 5.25
C ASN A 124 -2.97 -3.55 3.77
N LEU A 125 -2.35 -4.70 3.52
CA LEU A 125 -1.96 -5.15 2.19
C LEU A 125 -3.05 -6.06 1.61
N THR A 126 -3.73 -5.59 0.57
CA THR A 126 -5.01 -6.16 0.06
C THR A 126 -4.97 -6.60 -1.40
N GLY A 127 -3.80 -6.55 -2.04
CA GLY A 127 -3.63 -6.87 -3.44
C GLY A 127 -4.05 -8.30 -3.81
N SER A 128 -4.39 -8.50 -5.08
CA SER A 128 -4.86 -9.79 -5.62
C SER A 128 -3.76 -10.70 -6.17
N GLY A 129 -2.54 -10.19 -6.36
CA GLY A 129 -1.34 -10.96 -6.70
C GLY A 129 -0.27 -10.85 -5.62
N THR A 130 0.96 -11.30 -5.87
CA THR A 130 2.07 -11.04 -4.94
C THR A 130 2.28 -9.54 -4.76
N GLN A 131 2.41 -9.07 -3.52
CA GLN A 131 2.81 -7.69 -3.20
C GLN A 131 4.19 -7.71 -2.58
N ALA A 132 5.09 -6.88 -3.09
CA ALA A 132 6.39 -6.67 -2.49
C ALA A 132 6.31 -5.60 -1.38
N VAL A 133 7.02 -5.83 -0.28
CA VAL A 133 7.37 -4.81 0.71
C VAL A 133 8.86 -4.51 0.56
N GLY A 134 9.16 -3.37 -0.07
CA GLY A 134 10.51 -2.92 -0.36
C GLY A 134 10.91 -1.73 0.51
N ASN A 135 12.00 -1.90 1.26
CA ASN A 135 12.80 -0.81 1.81
C ASN A 135 14.23 -1.32 1.97
N PRO A 136 15.23 -0.81 1.22
CA PRO A 136 16.61 -1.28 1.30
C PRO A 136 17.24 -1.10 2.70
N ALA A 137 16.76 -0.16 3.50
CA ALA A 137 17.22 0.10 4.86
C ALA A 137 16.43 -0.67 5.94
N GLY A 138 15.43 -1.46 5.53
CA GLY A 138 14.44 -2.07 6.40
C GLY A 138 13.24 -1.17 6.65
N GLU A 139 12.08 -1.77 6.90
CA GLU A 139 10.81 -1.06 7.09
C GLU A 139 10.27 -1.23 8.51
N SER A 140 9.65 -0.18 9.06
CA SER A 140 9.06 -0.21 10.39
C SER A 140 7.56 0.09 10.35
N PHE A 141 6.77 -0.92 10.66
CA PHE A 141 5.33 -0.79 10.83
C PHE A 141 4.94 -0.75 12.30
N ASN A 142 3.87 -0.04 12.63
CA ASN A 142 3.24 -0.22 13.93
C ASN A 142 2.33 -1.46 13.90
N HIS A 143 1.24 -1.43 13.13
CA HIS A 143 0.49 -2.64 12.77
C HIS A 143 0.62 -2.94 11.27
N LEU A 144 0.76 -4.22 10.92
CA LEU A 144 0.75 -4.71 9.55
C LEU A 144 -0.26 -5.83 9.41
N THR A 145 -1.19 -5.68 8.48
CA THR A 145 -2.18 -6.70 8.13
C THR A 145 -1.93 -7.18 6.71
N VAL A 146 -1.84 -8.50 6.56
CA VAL A 146 -1.88 -9.20 5.29
C VAL A 146 -3.29 -9.76 5.12
N ASN A 147 -4.04 -9.16 4.20
CA ASN A 147 -5.43 -9.52 3.92
C ASN A 147 -5.63 -9.70 2.42
N LYS A 148 -4.97 -10.74 1.89
CA LYS A 148 -4.88 -11.01 0.47
C LYS A 148 -5.73 -12.24 0.12
N PRO A 149 -6.72 -12.11 -0.78
CA PRO A 149 -7.50 -13.25 -1.23
C PRO A 149 -6.68 -14.24 -2.07
N ALA A 150 -5.56 -13.79 -2.64
CA ALA A 150 -4.60 -14.61 -3.39
C ALA A 150 -3.20 -13.98 -3.37
N GLY A 151 -2.18 -14.81 -3.65
CA GLY A 151 -0.78 -14.40 -3.59
C GLY A 151 -0.25 -14.26 -2.16
N ALA A 152 1.02 -13.89 -2.05
CA ALA A 152 1.70 -13.64 -0.78
C ALA A 152 2.17 -12.18 -0.69
N VAL A 153 2.46 -11.71 0.51
CA VAL A 153 3.36 -10.57 0.69
C VAL A 153 4.78 -11.10 0.68
N GLN A 154 5.63 -10.57 -0.18
CA GLN A 154 7.05 -10.92 -0.25
C GLN A 154 7.88 -9.79 0.35
N LEU A 155 8.72 -10.11 1.33
CA LEU A 155 9.68 -9.15 1.86
C LEU A 155 10.88 -9.00 0.91
N ASN A 156 11.22 -7.76 0.57
CA ASN A 156 12.44 -7.40 -0.15
C ASN A 156 13.45 -6.66 0.75
N GLY A 157 13.20 -6.67 2.05
CA GLY A 157 14.03 -6.16 3.13
C GLY A 157 13.45 -6.60 4.46
N GLY A 158 14.25 -6.53 5.54
CA GLY A 158 13.75 -6.82 6.89
C GLY A 158 12.64 -5.85 7.31
N ILE A 159 11.72 -6.34 8.13
CA ILE A 159 10.67 -5.51 8.73
C ILE A 159 10.75 -5.56 10.25
N SER A 160 10.35 -4.48 10.91
CA SER A 160 10.04 -4.46 12.33
C SER A 160 8.57 -4.11 12.55
N VAL A 161 7.88 -4.82 13.45
CA VAL A 161 6.47 -4.58 13.79
C VAL A 161 6.32 -4.42 15.30
N SER A 162 6.03 -3.20 15.78
CA SER A 162 5.92 -2.91 17.21
C SER A 162 4.57 -3.28 17.82
N GLY A 163 3.50 -3.33 17.02
CA GLY A 163 2.14 -3.66 17.42
C GLY A 163 1.76 -5.10 17.08
N THR A 164 1.02 -5.29 15.99
CA THR A 164 0.55 -6.63 15.57
C THR A 164 0.82 -6.85 14.09
N LEU A 165 1.41 -8.00 13.78
CA LEU A 165 1.47 -8.58 12.45
C LEU A 165 0.32 -9.59 12.33
N THR A 166 -0.69 -9.25 11.54
CA THR A 166 -1.89 -10.05 11.33
C THR A 166 -1.88 -10.68 9.94
N LEU A 167 -2.01 -12.00 9.86
CA LEU A 167 -2.17 -12.74 8.60
C LEU A 167 -3.59 -13.31 8.51
N SER A 168 -4.55 -12.44 8.16
CA SER A 168 -5.98 -12.80 8.08
C SER A 168 -6.29 -13.60 6.81
N SER A 169 -5.59 -13.31 5.72
CA SER A 169 -5.60 -14.10 4.49
C SER A 169 -4.34 -13.82 3.68
N GLY A 170 -3.75 -14.86 3.08
CA GLY A 170 -2.49 -14.78 2.38
C GLY A 170 -1.27 -14.91 3.30
N ASP A 171 -0.18 -15.40 2.72
CA ASP A 171 1.06 -15.63 3.46
C ASP A 171 1.95 -14.39 3.50
N LEU A 172 2.78 -14.31 4.54
CA LEU A 172 3.98 -13.48 4.54
C LEU A 172 5.19 -14.37 4.20
N ASP A 173 5.74 -14.19 3.01
CA ASP A 173 6.99 -14.82 2.59
C ASP A 173 8.17 -13.94 3.03
N LEU A 174 8.96 -14.46 3.97
CA LEU A 174 10.14 -13.81 4.50
C LEU A 174 11.21 -13.61 3.42
N ASN A 175 11.28 -14.49 2.42
CA ASN A 175 12.19 -14.36 1.28
C ASN A 175 13.65 -14.09 1.72
N GLY A 176 14.12 -14.78 2.77
CA GLY A 176 15.46 -14.60 3.34
C GLY A 176 15.62 -13.45 4.32
N ASN A 177 14.58 -12.65 4.55
CA ASN A 177 14.60 -11.49 5.45
C ASN A 177 14.06 -11.84 6.84
N ILE A 178 14.21 -10.87 7.74
CA ILE A 178 13.75 -10.99 9.12
C ILE A 178 12.49 -10.17 9.34
N ALA A 179 11.51 -10.76 10.00
CA ALA A 179 10.39 -10.04 10.60
C ALA A 179 10.62 -9.94 12.12
N ASP A 180 10.90 -8.74 12.62
CA ASP A 180 11.24 -8.49 14.02
C ASP A 180 10.04 -7.92 14.79
N LEU A 181 9.53 -8.66 15.76
CA LEU A 181 8.43 -8.23 16.64
C LEU A 181 8.95 -7.48 17.88
N GLY A 182 10.25 -7.19 17.96
CA GLY A 182 10.85 -6.36 19.00
C GLY A 182 10.55 -6.86 20.41
N THR A 183 10.20 -5.94 21.32
CA THR A 183 9.83 -6.18 22.73
C THR A 183 8.31 -6.16 23.01
N SER A 184 7.49 -5.73 22.04
CA SER A 184 6.03 -5.58 22.21
C SER A 184 5.19 -6.23 21.12
N GLY A 185 5.74 -6.41 19.92
CA GLY A 185 5.04 -6.92 18.75
C GLY A 185 4.42 -8.31 18.96
N THR A 186 3.31 -8.57 18.27
CA THR A 186 2.60 -9.85 18.32
C THR A 186 2.32 -10.37 16.91
N LEU A 187 2.27 -11.69 16.78
CA LEU A 187 1.89 -12.39 15.57
C LEU A 187 0.49 -12.99 15.75
N ALA A 188 -0.40 -12.73 14.79
CA ALA A 188 -1.72 -13.33 14.70
C ALA A 188 -1.89 -14.00 13.33
N GLU A 189 -1.74 -15.32 13.29
CA GLU A 189 -1.94 -16.15 12.09
C GLU A 189 -3.36 -16.75 12.06
N SER A 190 -3.88 -17.04 10.87
CA SER A 190 -5.21 -17.63 10.66
C SER A 190 -5.15 -18.75 9.62
N ALA A 191 -6.04 -19.74 9.58
CA ALA A 191 -5.97 -20.87 8.63
C ALA A 191 -5.73 -20.48 7.15
N ALA A 192 -6.04 -19.25 6.76
CA ALA A 192 -5.83 -18.71 5.42
C ALA A 192 -4.52 -17.92 5.22
N GLY A 193 -3.67 -17.75 6.25
CA GLY A 193 -2.43 -16.98 6.18
C GLY A 193 -1.37 -17.40 7.21
N ARG A 194 -0.14 -17.62 6.75
CA ARG A 194 1.01 -18.06 7.56
C ARG A 194 2.27 -17.26 7.20
N VAL A 195 3.20 -17.16 8.13
CA VAL A 195 4.59 -16.79 7.81
C VAL A 195 5.25 -18.01 7.16
N LYS A 196 6.01 -17.79 6.09
CA LYS A 196 6.78 -18.82 5.38
C LYS A 196 8.11 -18.28 4.87
N GLY A 197 8.90 -19.16 4.27
CA GLY A 197 10.17 -18.82 3.62
C GLY A 197 11.25 -19.85 3.96
N ALA A 198 11.90 -20.40 2.94
CA ALA A 198 12.97 -21.38 3.11
C ALA A 198 14.22 -20.79 3.80
N SER A 199 14.31 -19.48 3.88
CA SER A 199 15.33 -18.73 4.63
C SER A 199 14.71 -17.47 5.24
N GLY A 200 15.39 -16.90 6.23
CA GLY A 200 14.83 -15.85 7.09
C GLY A 200 14.08 -16.42 8.29
N ASP A 201 13.79 -15.55 9.24
CA ASP A 201 13.07 -15.89 10.47
C ASP A 201 12.12 -14.76 10.91
N ILE A 202 11.11 -15.14 11.68
CA ILE A 202 10.34 -14.20 12.49
C ILE A 202 10.78 -14.32 13.94
N ARG A 203 11.03 -13.21 14.61
CA ARG A 203 11.61 -13.21 15.95
C ARG A 203 10.99 -12.21 16.91
N ALA A 204 11.19 -12.47 18.21
CA ALA A 204 10.87 -11.55 19.29
C ALA A 204 11.88 -11.72 20.43
N THR A 205 12.20 -10.63 21.11
CA THR A 205 12.97 -10.67 22.37
C THR A 205 12.08 -10.26 23.53
N ARG A 206 12.03 -11.06 24.60
CA ARG A 206 11.22 -10.78 25.80
C ARG A 206 12.02 -11.06 27.07
N ASP A 207 11.79 -10.26 28.10
CA ASP A 207 12.25 -10.60 29.44
C ASP A 207 11.36 -11.71 30.02
N LEU A 208 11.92 -12.90 30.18
CA LEU A 208 11.20 -14.09 30.64
C LEU A 208 11.66 -14.50 32.03
N ASN A 209 10.93 -14.06 33.05
CA ASN A 209 11.17 -14.46 34.43
C ASN A 209 10.14 -15.51 34.86
N ALA A 210 10.56 -16.78 34.94
CA ALA A 210 9.71 -17.93 35.27
C ALA A 210 8.45 -18.04 34.36
N PRO A 211 8.61 -18.17 33.03
CA PRO A 211 7.47 -18.27 32.12
C PRO A 211 6.59 -19.50 32.48
N SER A 212 5.27 -19.38 32.33
CA SER A 212 4.31 -20.46 32.58
C SER A 212 3.30 -20.54 31.44
N ALA A 213 3.42 -21.59 30.62
CA ALA A 213 2.61 -21.79 29.42
C ALA A 213 2.53 -20.54 28.51
N LEU A 214 3.64 -19.81 28.37
CA LEU A 214 3.69 -18.55 27.65
C LEU A 214 4.06 -18.77 26.18
N ASN A 215 3.13 -18.50 25.26
CA ASN A 215 3.43 -18.43 23.83
C ASN A 215 4.01 -17.05 23.48
N VAL A 216 5.33 -16.96 23.37
CA VAL A 216 6.02 -15.69 23.20
C VAL A 216 5.66 -15.04 21.87
N ALA A 217 5.10 -13.82 21.93
CA ALA A 217 4.68 -13.01 20.78
C ALA A 217 3.75 -13.72 19.78
N GLY A 218 3.12 -14.84 20.16
CA GLY A 218 2.30 -15.63 19.24
C GLY A 218 3.10 -16.51 18.27
N LEU A 219 4.41 -16.67 18.47
CA LEU A 219 5.27 -17.42 17.55
C LEU A 219 4.95 -18.92 17.48
N GLY A 220 4.26 -19.48 18.46
CA GLY A 220 3.91 -20.90 18.52
C GLY A 220 4.90 -21.74 19.33
N ALA A 221 5.85 -21.11 20.02
CA ALA A 221 6.69 -21.73 21.05
C ALA A 221 6.15 -21.34 22.43
N GLU A 222 5.45 -22.27 23.07
CA GLU A 222 4.92 -22.12 24.42
C GLU A 222 5.97 -22.61 25.43
N LEU A 223 6.44 -21.69 26.28
CA LEU A 223 7.52 -21.94 27.23
C LEU A 223 7.01 -21.99 28.67
N SER A 224 7.52 -22.97 29.42
CA SER A 224 7.38 -23.04 30.88
C SER A 224 8.72 -23.30 31.54
N SER A 225 9.04 -22.56 32.60
CA SER A 225 10.22 -22.78 33.45
C SER A 225 9.99 -22.06 34.79
N SER A 226 10.52 -22.60 35.88
CA SER A 226 10.57 -21.90 37.17
C SER A 226 11.76 -20.93 37.28
N ALA A 227 12.72 -21.01 36.35
CA ALA A 227 13.92 -20.18 36.34
C ALA A 227 13.69 -18.83 35.64
N ASN A 228 14.53 -17.85 35.98
CA ASN A 228 14.58 -16.58 35.25
C ASN A 228 15.50 -16.73 34.02
N LEU A 229 14.92 -16.80 32.83
CA LEU A 229 15.66 -16.88 31.56
C LEU A 229 16.27 -15.53 31.16
N GLY A 230 15.81 -14.42 31.76
CA GLY A 230 16.22 -13.06 31.39
C GLY A 230 15.71 -12.67 30.00
N ALA A 231 16.38 -11.69 29.36
CA ALA A 231 16.11 -11.33 27.98
C ALA A 231 16.34 -12.56 27.08
N THR A 232 15.27 -13.08 26.50
CA THR A 232 15.27 -14.29 25.69
C THR A 232 14.83 -13.95 24.29
N GLU A 233 15.67 -14.24 23.31
CA GLU A 233 15.32 -14.16 21.89
C GLU A 233 14.70 -15.49 21.45
N ILE A 234 13.54 -15.42 20.80
CA ILE A 234 12.87 -16.55 20.17
C ILE A 234 12.84 -16.25 18.68
N ARG A 235 13.46 -17.13 17.88
CA ARG A 235 13.40 -17.08 16.41
C ARG A 235 12.61 -18.27 15.91
N ARG A 236 11.76 -18.06 14.92
CA ARG A 236 11.01 -19.10 14.22
C ARG A 236 11.34 -19.05 12.74
N GLY A 237 12.04 -20.07 12.26
CA GLY A 237 12.28 -20.27 10.84
C GLY A 237 11.30 -21.27 10.24
N HIS A 238 11.23 -21.32 8.90
CA HIS A 238 10.20 -22.08 8.15
C HIS A 238 10.82 -23.04 7.13
N ALA A 239 12.03 -23.53 7.41
CA ALA A 239 12.71 -24.54 6.62
C ALA A 239 12.76 -25.87 7.38
N PRO A 240 12.66 -27.02 6.69
CA PRO A 240 12.81 -28.32 7.34
C PRO A 240 14.24 -28.46 7.87
N GLN A 241 14.38 -28.85 9.14
CA GLN A 241 15.67 -29.18 9.73
C GLN A 241 15.88 -30.69 9.68
N SER A 242 17.06 -31.13 9.25
CA SER A 242 17.42 -32.55 9.22
C SER A 242 18.43 -32.86 10.32
N GLY A 243 18.20 -33.94 11.06
CA GLY A 243 19.06 -34.42 12.13
C GLY A 243 18.75 -35.87 12.49
N ASN A 244 19.77 -36.65 12.86
CA ASN A 244 19.63 -38.07 13.22
C ASN A 244 18.80 -38.89 12.21
N SER A 245 19.01 -38.65 10.90
CA SER A 245 18.27 -39.31 9.81
C SER A 245 16.76 -39.02 9.76
N HIS A 246 16.29 -38.00 10.47
CA HIS A 246 14.93 -37.50 10.40
C HIS A 246 14.93 -36.11 9.76
N THR A 247 13.85 -35.79 9.06
CA THR A 247 13.59 -34.46 8.52
C THR A 247 12.36 -33.90 9.21
N GLY A 248 12.52 -32.73 9.83
CA GLY A 248 11.46 -32.01 10.50
C GLY A 248 10.47 -31.40 9.53
N ILE A 249 9.37 -30.89 10.08
CA ILE A 249 8.43 -30.04 9.37
C ILE A 249 9.05 -28.68 9.02
N GLU A 250 8.38 -27.87 8.21
CA GLU A 250 8.76 -26.50 7.85
C GLU A 250 8.60 -25.51 9.01
N ARG A 251 9.15 -25.85 10.18
CA ARG A 251 9.21 -24.99 11.36
C ARG A 251 10.32 -25.45 12.30
N TYR A 252 11.19 -24.53 12.67
CA TYR A 252 12.16 -24.73 13.74
C TYR A 252 12.21 -23.49 14.63
N TYR A 253 12.77 -23.65 15.83
CA TYR A 253 12.96 -22.56 16.76
C TYR A 253 14.38 -22.53 17.29
N ASP A 254 14.95 -21.33 17.32
CA ASP A 254 16.10 -21.02 18.16
C ASP A 254 15.60 -20.22 19.37
N ILE A 255 15.93 -20.69 20.57
CA ILE A 255 15.55 -20.05 21.84
C ILE A 255 16.84 -19.74 22.58
N ILE A 256 17.11 -18.45 22.75
CA ILE A 256 18.41 -17.93 23.18
C ILE A 256 18.20 -17.06 24.42
N PRO A 257 18.15 -17.66 25.62
CA PRO A 257 18.01 -16.92 26.88
C PRO A 257 19.33 -16.28 27.31
N ALA A 258 19.26 -15.10 27.92
CA ALA A 258 20.43 -14.46 28.54
C ALA A 258 20.99 -15.28 29.71
N ASN A 259 20.12 -15.92 30.48
CA ASN A 259 20.50 -16.84 31.56
C ASN A 259 20.28 -18.28 31.08
N ASN A 260 21.33 -19.09 31.01
CA ASN A 260 21.26 -20.45 30.45
C ASN A 260 21.69 -21.55 31.44
N THR A 261 21.40 -21.36 32.73
CA THR A 261 21.78 -22.28 33.82
C THR A 261 20.56 -22.79 34.56
N GLY A 262 20.42 -24.11 34.72
CA GLY A 262 19.33 -24.71 35.51
C GLY A 262 17.94 -24.36 34.99
N LEU A 263 17.78 -24.27 33.67
CA LEU A 263 16.54 -23.79 33.08
C LEU A 263 15.35 -24.73 33.29
N ASP A 264 15.57 -26.04 33.26
CA ASP A 264 14.53 -27.08 33.35
C ASP A 264 13.27 -26.72 32.54
N ALA A 265 13.48 -26.14 31.35
CA ALA A 265 12.42 -25.55 30.55
C ALA A 265 11.65 -26.61 29.76
N THR A 266 10.34 -26.42 29.68
CA THR A 266 9.44 -27.19 28.81
C THR A 266 9.06 -26.33 27.61
N LEU A 267 9.17 -26.90 26.41
CA LEU A 267 8.71 -26.33 25.16
C LEU A 267 7.52 -27.15 24.64
N LYS A 268 6.40 -26.48 24.37
CA LYS A 268 5.25 -27.02 23.65
C LYS A 268 5.06 -26.24 22.35
N PHE A 269 4.88 -26.97 21.26
CA PHE A 269 4.60 -26.38 19.96
C PHE A 269 3.10 -26.21 19.77
N ASN A 270 2.70 -24.99 19.41
CA ASN A 270 1.34 -24.70 18.97
C ASN A 270 1.34 -24.58 17.44
N TYR A 271 0.42 -25.31 16.80
CA TYR A 271 0.23 -25.33 15.36
C TYR A 271 -1.18 -24.87 15.03
N LEU A 272 -1.33 -24.22 13.87
CA LEU A 272 -2.60 -23.80 13.29
C LEU A 272 -2.90 -24.58 12.01
#